data_AF-A0A7X9DHY4-F1
#
_entry.id   AF-A0A7X9DHY4-F1
#
_cell.length_a   1.000
_cell.length_b   1.000
_cell.length_c   1.000
_cell.angle_alpha   90.00
_cell.angle_beta   90.00
_cell.angle_gamma   90.00
#
_symmetry.space_group_name_H-M   'P 1'
#
loop_
_entity.id
_entity.type
_entity.pdbx_description
1 polymer ?
#
loop_
_entity_poly.entity_id
_entity_poly.type
_entity_poly.pdbx_seq_one_letter_code
_entity_poly.pdbx_strand_id
1 'polypeptide(L)'
;MKWIYSTILFLFCAIVTVHVTADEAKEVILDTQWYTSLQNSDAIKRLQMLDALKDKVVKAQGQVIKVEESNLLKKKYRIILSVNLPKIKILYYCYTDKEDYSDLLQPQDTFEFSGQFVVATPLNTRIDAILCDIILEDGAVVVK
;
A
#
# COMPACT_ATOMS: atom_id res chain seq x y z
N MET A 1 60.28 6.88 -45.44
CA MET A 1 61.14 6.84 -44.22
C MET A 1 60.43 7.60 -43.11
N LYS A 2 60.58 7.10 -41.86
CA LYS A 2 60.00 7.56 -40.57
C LYS A 2 58.56 7.05 -40.30
N TRP A 3 58.27 6.06 -39.44
CA TRP A 3 58.47 5.91 -37.97
C TRP A 3 57.83 7.12 -37.24
N ILE A 4 56.87 7.07 -36.31
CA ILE A 4 56.60 6.17 -35.17
C ILE A 4 55.27 6.68 -34.49
N TYR A 5 54.43 5.74 -34.01
CA TYR A 5 53.53 5.74 -32.83
C TYR A 5 52.66 6.97 -32.44
N SER A 6 51.36 6.75 -32.25
CA SER A 6 50.65 7.26 -31.06
C SER A 6 49.35 6.52 -30.77
N THR A 7 49.44 5.68 -29.73
CA THR A 7 48.48 5.57 -28.63
C THR A 7 47.03 5.16 -28.95
N ILE A 8 46.79 3.86 -28.76
CA ILE A 8 45.48 3.25 -28.50
C ILE A 8 44.90 3.89 -27.23
N LEU A 9 43.87 4.72 -27.38
CA LEU A 9 43.05 5.20 -26.28
C LEU A 9 42.00 4.12 -25.97
N PHE A 10 42.29 3.26 -24.99
CA PHE A 10 41.30 2.36 -24.40
C PHE A 10 40.28 3.21 -23.63
N LEU A 11 39.17 3.52 -24.29
CA LEU A 11 38.00 4.14 -23.68
C LEU A 11 37.38 3.11 -22.72
N PHE A 12 37.66 3.25 -21.43
CA PHE A 12 36.99 2.50 -20.37
C PHE A 12 35.51 2.87 -20.39
N CYS A 13 34.67 1.99 -20.96
CA CYS A 13 33.24 1.96 -20.71
C CYS A 13 33.03 1.69 -19.21
N ALA A 14 32.91 2.75 -18.41
CA ALA A 14 32.31 2.66 -17.09
C ALA A 14 30.82 2.39 -17.28
N ILE A 15 30.48 1.12 -17.48
CA ILE A 15 29.11 0.64 -17.33
C ILE A 15 28.82 0.80 -15.83
N VAL A 16 28.19 1.91 -15.48
CA VAL A 16 27.50 2.04 -14.20
C VAL A 16 26.33 1.07 -14.29
N THR A 17 26.56 -0.19 -13.91
CA THR A 17 25.50 -1.13 -13.59
C THR A 17 24.81 -0.56 -12.36
N VAL A 18 23.83 0.30 -12.60
CA VAL A 18 22.76 0.58 -11.65
C VAL A 18 22.18 -0.79 -11.33
N HIS A 19 22.64 -1.35 -10.21
CA HIS A 19 21.93 -2.44 -9.55
C HIS A 19 20.60 -1.82 -9.12
N VAL A 20 19.62 -1.90 -10.02
CA VAL A 20 18.22 -1.89 -9.63
C VAL A 20 18.10 -3.16 -8.79
N THR A 21 18.37 -3.02 -7.50
CA THR A 21 17.86 -3.95 -6.52
C THR A 21 16.35 -3.85 -6.68
N ALA A 22 15.79 -4.77 -7.46
CA ALA A 22 14.41 -5.16 -7.29
C ALA A 22 14.32 -5.56 -5.83
N ASP A 23 13.96 -4.58 -4.99
CA ASP A 23 13.60 -4.78 -3.61
C ASP A 23 12.52 -5.85 -3.69
N GLU A 24 12.84 -7.06 -3.22
CA GLU A 24 11.86 -8.14 -3.12
C GLU A 24 10.65 -7.50 -2.46
N ALA A 25 9.53 -7.41 -3.19
CA ALA A 25 8.35 -6.68 -2.77
C ALA A 25 7.81 -7.34 -1.50
N LYS A 26 8.40 -6.95 -0.37
CA LYS A 26 8.19 -7.58 0.92
C LYS A 26 6.85 -7.08 1.38
N GLU A 27 5.88 -7.98 1.27
CA GLU A 27 4.55 -7.80 1.81
C GLU A 27 4.64 -7.25 3.24
N VAL A 28 3.90 -6.17 3.50
CA VAL A 28 3.91 -5.50 4.81
C VAL A 28 2.66 -5.89 5.57
N ILE A 29 2.82 -6.51 6.73
CA ILE A 29 1.71 -6.87 7.61
C ILE A 29 1.38 -5.67 8.50
N LEU A 30 0.14 -5.18 8.40
CA LEU A 30 -0.41 -4.10 9.24
C LEU A 30 -1.10 -4.72 10.45
N ASP A 31 -0.29 -5.22 11.38
CA ASP A 31 -0.74 -5.86 12.61
C ASP A 31 -0.86 -4.88 13.79
N THR A 32 -1.19 -5.42 14.97
CA THR A 32 -1.28 -4.66 16.22
C THR A 32 0.01 -3.89 16.54
N GLN A 33 1.19 -4.43 16.25
CA GLN A 33 2.47 -3.76 16.51
C GLN A 33 2.66 -2.57 15.58
N TRP A 34 2.33 -2.72 14.29
CA TRP A 34 2.37 -1.64 13.32
C TRP A 34 1.40 -0.51 13.71
N TYR A 35 0.15 -0.83 14.05
CA TYR A 35 -0.84 0.15 14.49
C TYR A 35 -0.46 0.84 15.80
N THR A 36 0.15 0.12 16.74
CA THR A 36 0.65 0.71 17.99
C THR A 36 1.76 1.72 17.70
N SER A 37 2.65 1.39 16.77
CA SER A 37 3.73 2.29 16.33
C SER A 37 3.18 3.54 15.64
N LEU A 38 2.15 3.38 14.80
CA LEU A 38 1.45 4.50 14.15
C LEU A 38 0.81 5.44 15.19
N GLN A 39 0.10 4.89 16.17
CA GLN A 39 -0.59 5.65 17.22
C GLN A 39 0.33 6.42 18.17
N ASN A 40 1.56 5.95 18.34
CA ASN A 40 2.54 6.58 19.22
C ASN A 40 3.50 7.52 18.45
N SER A 41 3.30 7.68 17.14
CA SER A 41 4.08 8.59 16.31
C SER A 41 3.41 9.95 16.20
N ASP A 42 4.21 11.02 16.06
CA ASP A 42 3.71 12.34 15.75
C ASP A 42 3.08 12.39 14.33
N ALA A 43 2.46 13.51 13.97
CA ALA A 43 1.78 13.66 12.68
C ALA A 43 2.72 13.46 11.48
N ILE A 44 3.93 14.03 11.52
CA ILE A 44 4.89 13.96 10.42
C ILE A 44 5.37 12.53 10.23
N LYS A 45 5.73 11.87 11.34
CA LYS A 45 6.18 10.48 11.31
C LYS A 45 5.07 9.52 10.86
N ARG A 46 3.81 9.77 11.23
CA ARG A 46 2.67 8.99 10.69
C ARG A 46 2.56 9.09 9.19
N LEU A 47 2.69 10.30 8.63
CA LEU A 47 2.68 10.48 7.18
C LEU A 47 3.82 9.72 6.51
N GLN A 48 5.03 9.80 7.05
CA GLN A 48 6.19 9.05 6.54
C GLN A 48 5.97 7.54 6.58
N MET A 49 5.38 7.02 7.66
CA MET A 49 5.06 5.59 7.79
C MET A 49 4.04 5.14 6.74
N LEU A 50 3.03 5.96 6.44
CA LEU A 50 2.02 5.69 5.42
C LEU A 50 2.58 5.80 4.00
N ASP A 51 3.37 6.83 3.72
CA ASP A 51 4.02 7.02 2.42
C ASP A 51 4.98 5.87 2.10
N ALA A 52 5.62 5.28 3.12
CA ALA A 52 6.49 4.12 2.97
C ALA A 52 5.75 2.83 2.57
N LEU A 53 4.41 2.80 2.63
CA LEU A 53 3.57 1.71 2.15
C LEU A 53 3.24 1.83 0.66
N LYS A 54 3.42 3.02 0.05
CA LYS A 54 3.04 3.26 -1.33
C LYS A 54 3.66 2.23 -2.28
N ASP A 55 2.82 1.71 -3.17
CA ASP A 55 3.14 0.69 -4.18
C ASP A 55 3.53 -0.69 -3.61
N LYS A 56 3.45 -0.89 -2.29
CA LYS A 56 3.68 -2.19 -1.65
C LYS A 56 2.39 -2.97 -1.48
N VAL A 57 2.53 -4.30 -1.43
CA VAL A 57 1.44 -5.19 -0.99
C VAL A 57 1.35 -5.12 0.53
N VAL A 58 0.14 -4.89 1.05
CA VAL A 58 -0.13 -4.88 2.48
C VAL A 58 -1.13 -5.98 2.83
N LYS A 59 -0.93 -6.61 3.99
CA LYS A 59 -1.92 -7.47 4.63
C LYS A 59 -2.49 -6.79 5.85
N ALA A 60 -3.81 -6.68 5.94
CA ALA A 60 -4.46 -6.06 7.07
C ALA A 60 -5.85 -6.64 7.32
N GLN A 61 -6.44 -6.25 8.45
CA GLN A 61 -7.83 -6.53 8.78
C GLN A 61 -8.59 -5.24 9.07
N GLY A 62 -9.91 -5.24 8.84
CA GLY A 62 -10.80 -4.17 9.26
C GLY A 62 -12.24 -4.65 9.38
N GLN A 63 -13.08 -3.85 10.04
CA GLN A 63 -14.51 -4.11 10.14
C GLN A 63 -15.23 -3.52 8.93
N VAL A 64 -16.05 -4.33 8.26
CA VAL A 64 -16.84 -3.92 7.11
C VAL A 64 -17.85 -2.86 7.54
N ILE A 65 -17.85 -1.71 6.86
CA ILE A 65 -18.91 -0.70 6.97
C ILE A 65 -19.97 -0.96 5.90
N LYS A 66 -19.53 -1.10 4.65
CA LYS A 66 -20.39 -1.40 3.50
C LYS A 66 -19.57 -1.82 2.28
N VAL A 67 -20.26 -2.41 1.31
CA VAL A 67 -19.77 -2.63 -0.06
C VAL A 67 -20.62 -1.76 -0.99
N GLU A 68 -20.01 -1.13 -1.98
CA GLU A 68 -20.71 -0.31 -2.97
C GLU A 68 -20.04 -0.36 -4.35
N GLU A 69 -20.79 0.02 -5.37
CA GLU A 69 -20.25 0.22 -6.72
C GLU A 69 -19.28 1.41 -6.76
N SER A 70 -18.28 1.30 -7.62
CA SER A 70 -17.25 2.31 -7.83
C SER A 70 -16.78 2.26 -9.29
N ASN A 71 -16.22 3.37 -9.77
CA ASN A 71 -15.43 3.42 -11.01
C ASN A 71 -14.04 4.04 -10.78
N LEU A 72 -13.68 4.28 -9.51
CA LEU A 72 -12.34 4.74 -9.15
C LEU A 72 -11.32 3.61 -9.32
N LEU A 73 -10.08 3.98 -9.66
CA LEU A 73 -8.97 3.05 -9.91
C LEU A 73 -9.30 1.94 -10.93
N LYS A 74 -10.28 2.17 -11.82
CA LYS A 74 -10.78 1.21 -12.82
C LYS A 74 -11.28 -0.10 -12.19
N LYS A 75 -11.82 -0.04 -10.98
CA LYS A 75 -12.42 -1.16 -10.25
C LYS A 75 -13.91 -0.93 -10.07
N LYS A 76 -14.70 -2.00 -10.28
CA LYS A 76 -16.18 -1.96 -10.25
C LYS A 76 -16.79 -1.80 -8.86
N TYR A 77 -16.10 -2.27 -7.83
CA TYR A 77 -16.61 -2.30 -6.47
C TYR A 77 -15.59 -1.74 -5.48
N ARG A 78 -16.10 -1.22 -4.37
CA ARG A 78 -15.32 -0.76 -3.22
C ARG A 78 -15.92 -1.34 -1.93
N ILE A 79 -15.08 -2.04 -1.18
CA ILE A 79 -15.36 -2.47 0.18
C ILE A 79 -14.77 -1.39 1.12
N ILE A 80 -15.61 -0.84 1.98
CA ILE A 80 -15.18 0.18 2.96
C ILE A 80 -15.02 -0.51 4.30
N LEU A 81 -13.81 -0.48 4.83
CA LEU A 81 -13.48 -1.03 6.14
C LEU A 81 -13.09 0.09 7.10
N SER A 82 -13.36 -0.12 8.37
CA SER A 82 -12.84 0.73 9.45
C SER A 82 -11.89 -0.03 10.35
N VAL A 83 -10.84 0.68 10.78
CA VAL A 83 -10.03 0.31 11.93
C VAL A 83 -10.15 1.44 12.95
N ASN A 84 -10.84 1.14 14.03
CA ASN A 84 -11.04 2.08 15.13
C ASN A 84 -9.95 1.86 16.18
N LEU A 85 -8.92 2.70 16.15
CA LEU A 85 -7.87 2.73 17.16
C LEU A 85 -8.15 3.86 18.17
N PRO A 86 -7.67 3.75 19.43
CA PRO A 86 -7.89 4.77 20.45
C PRO A 86 -7.54 6.21 20.05
N LYS A 87 -6.48 6.40 19.26
CA LYS A 87 -5.99 7.74 18.86
C LYS A 87 -6.19 8.08 17.39
N ILE A 88 -6.49 7.09 16.54
CA ILE A 88 -6.48 7.23 15.09
C ILE A 88 -7.64 6.47 14.49
N LYS A 89 -8.34 7.09 13.55
CA LYS A 89 -9.35 6.44 12.72
C LYS A 89 -8.80 6.19 11.33
N ILE A 90 -8.86 4.95 10.87
CA ILE A 90 -8.44 4.57 9.52
C ILE A 90 -9.64 4.00 8.79
N LEU A 91 -9.86 4.50 7.58
CA LEU A 91 -10.76 3.89 6.61
C LEU A 91 -9.93 3.25 5.50
N TYR A 92 -10.14 1.96 5.26
CA TYR A 92 -9.63 1.30 4.06
C TYR A 92 -10.68 1.30 2.98
N TYR A 93 -10.33 1.83 1.82
CA TYR A 93 -11.11 1.75 0.60
C TYR A 93 -10.48 0.66 -0.27
N CYS A 94 -11.00 -0.55 -0.14
CA CYS A 94 -10.51 -1.74 -0.83
C CYS A 94 -11.26 -1.93 -2.15
N TYR A 95 -10.57 -1.74 -3.26
CA TYR A 95 -11.13 -1.76 -4.60
C TYR A 95 -10.96 -3.13 -5.28
N THR A 96 -12.02 -3.60 -5.94
CA THR A 96 -12.06 -4.92 -6.59
C THR A 96 -13.02 -4.97 -7.77
N ASP A 97 -12.84 -5.95 -8.66
CA ASP A 97 -13.78 -6.25 -9.75
C ASP A 97 -14.72 -7.42 -9.41
N LYS A 98 -14.52 -8.07 -8.26
CA LYS A 98 -15.32 -9.21 -7.81
C LYS A 98 -16.64 -8.75 -7.20
N GLU A 99 -17.73 -9.18 -7.80
CA GLU A 99 -19.10 -8.86 -7.38
C GLU A 99 -19.51 -9.62 -6.12
N ASP A 100 -19.05 -10.87 -5.97
CA ASP A 100 -19.43 -11.77 -4.88
C ASP A 100 -19.28 -11.16 -3.47
N TYR A 101 -18.39 -10.18 -3.28
CA TYR A 101 -18.22 -9.50 -2.00
C TYR A 101 -19.47 -8.74 -1.53
N SER A 102 -20.33 -8.23 -2.43
CA SER A 102 -21.57 -7.56 -2.02
C SER A 102 -22.55 -8.51 -1.35
N ASP A 103 -22.53 -9.78 -1.78
CA ASP A 103 -23.45 -10.81 -1.28
C ASP A 103 -22.88 -11.49 -0.04
N LEU A 104 -21.55 -11.60 0.05
CA LEU A 104 -20.86 -12.32 1.11
C LEU A 104 -20.55 -11.48 2.35
N LEU A 105 -20.27 -10.19 2.19
CA LEU A 105 -19.87 -9.32 3.30
C LEU A 105 -21.06 -8.54 3.85
N GLN A 106 -21.26 -8.67 5.15
CA GLN A 106 -22.24 -7.89 5.91
C GLN A 106 -21.55 -6.79 6.72
N PRO A 107 -22.25 -5.67 7.01
CA PRO A 107 -21.73 -4.68 7.95
C PRO A 107 -21.35 -5.33 9.28
N GLN A 108 -20.23 -4.89 9.86
CA GLN A 108 -19.59 -5.41 11.08
C GLN A 108 -18.80 -6.71 10.92
N ASP A 109 -18.83 -7.38 9.76
CA ASP A 109 -17.95 -8.52 9.50
C ASP A 109 -16.48 -8.10 9.61
N THR A 110 -15.63 -9.01 10.08
CA THR A 110 -14.18 -8.84 10.00
C THR A 110 -13.70 -9.32 8.64
N PHE A 111 -12.99 -8.44 7.92
CA PHE A 111 -12.44 -8.76 6.61
C PHE A 111 -10.92 -8.65 6.65
N GLU A 112 -10.24 -9.76 6.37
CA GLU A 112 -8.80 -9.82 6.18
C GLU A 112 -8.48 -9.74 4.68
N PHE A 113 -7.50 -8.93 4.32
CA PHE A 113 -7.18 -8.70 2.92
C PHE A 113 -5.69 -8.60 2.66
N SER A 114 -5.31 -8.93 1.42
CA SER A 114 -4.05 -8.58 0.79
C SER A 114 -4.34 -7.66 -0.39
N GLY A 115 -3.56 -6.59 -0.53
CA GLY A 115 -3.76 -5.64 -1.62
C GLY A 115 -2.61 -4.68 -1.79
N GLN A 116 -2.48 -4.12 -2.99
CA GLN A 116 -1.54 -3.06 -3.28
C GLN A 116 -2.02 -1.75 -2.65
N PHE A 117 -1.18 -1.15 -1.81
CA PHE A 117 -1.43 0.15 -1.19
C PHE A 117 -1.15 1.27 -2.18
N VAL A 118 -2.17 2.04 -2.55
CA VAL A 118 -2.07 3.07 -3.58
C VAL A 118 -1.70 4.42 -2.99
N VAL A 119 -2.46 4.87 -1.99
CA VAL A 119 -2.26 6.18 -1.36
C VAL A 119 -2.91 6.24 0.01
N ALA A 120 -2.32 7.04 0.90
CA ALA A 120 -2.94 7.48 2.14
C ALA A 120 -3.29 8.97 2.06
N THR A 121 -4.53 9.32 2.35
CA THR A 121 -5.03 10.68 2.39
C THR A 121 -5.38 11.06 3.83
N PRO A 122 -4.60 11.94 4.49
CA PRO A 122 -4.99 12.53 5.75
C PRO A 122 -6.23 13.40 5.59
N LEU A 123 -7.20 13.24 6.49
CA LEU A 123 -8.45 14.02 6.46
C LEU A 123 -8.40 15.29 7.31
N ASN A 124 -7.31 15.47 8.08
CA ASN A 124 -7.07 16.66 8.88
C ASN A 124 -5.57 16.87 9.16
N THR A 125 -5.22 18.05 9.69
CA THR A 125 -3.83 18.43 10.00
C THR A 125 -3.23 17.70 11.20
N ARG A 126 -4.07 17.12 12.08
CA ARG A 126 -3.62 16.26 13.16
C ARG A 126 -3.30 14.83 12.69
N ILE A 127 -3.67 14.48 11.46
CA ILE A 127 -3.47 13.16 10.83
C ILE A 127 -4.08 12.02 11.69
N ASP A 128 -5.08 12.34 12.51
CA ASP A 128 -5.79 11.39 13.39
C ASP A 128 -7.00 10.73 12.70
N ALA A 129 -7.30 11.13 11.46
CA ALA A 129 -8.25 10.49 10.56
C ALA A 129 -7.61 10.34 9.17
N ILE A 130 -7.56 9.10 8.68
CA ILE A 130 -6.83 8.75 7.46
C ILE A 130 -7.71 7.84 6.59
N LEU A 131 -7.68 8.07 5.28
CA LEU A 131 -8.26 7.21 4.27
C LEU A 131 -7.13 6.55 3.48
N CYS A 132 -7.16 5.24 3.33
CA CYS A 132 -6.16 4.47 2.61
C CYS A 132 -6.82 3.75 1.43
N ASP A 133 -6.38 4.04 0.21
CA ASP A 133 -6.85 3.38 -1.01
C ASP A 133 -6.00 2.14 -1.29
N ILE A 134 -6.67 1.00 -1.49
CA ILE A 134 -6.03 -0.31 -1.65
C ILE A 134 -6.68 -1.04 -2.82
N ILE A 135 -5.87 -1.55 -3.75
CA ILE A 135 -6.36 -2.43 -4.82
C ILE A 135 -6.17 -3.87 -4.35
N LEU A 136 -7.26 -4.62 -4.21
CA LEU A 136 -7.19 -6.00 -3.74
C LEU A 136 -6.47 -6.91 -4.73
N GLU A 137 -5.67 -7.83 -4.18
CA GLU A 137 -5.11 -8.95 -4.95
C GLU A 137 -6.13 -10.08 -5.11
N ASP A 138 -5.87 -10.97 -6.07
CA ASP A 138 -6.68 -12.17 -6.24
C ASP A 138 -6.46 -13.15 -5.07
N GLY A 139 -7.42 -13.18 -4.14
CA GLY A 139 -7.43 -14.15 -3.04
C GLY A 139 -7.76 -13.61 -1.65
N ALA A 140 -8.26 -12.36 -1.51
CA ALA A 140 -8.66 -11.83 -0.21
C ALA A 140 -9.72 -12.73 0.47
N VAL A 141 -9.47 -13.10 1.73
CA VAL A 141 -10.17 -14.16 2.46
C VAL A 141 -11.09 -13.53 3.51
N VAL A 142 -12.36 -13.95 3.51
CA VAL A 142 -13.30 -13.61 4.59
C VAL A 142 -13.01 -14.51 5.79
N VAL A 143 -12.70 -13.92 6.95
CA VAL A 143 -12.58 -14.67 8.22
C VAL A 143 -13.85 -14.42 9.01
N LYS A 144 -14.68 -15.46 9.13
CA LYS A 144 -15.90 -15.46 9.96
C LYS A 144 -15.58 -15.69 11.42
#